data_AF-A0AAJ2T771-F1
#
_entry.id   AF-A0AAJ2T771-F1
#
_cell.length_a   1.000
_cell.length_b   1.000
_cell.length_c   1.000
_cell.angle_alpha   90.00
_cell.angle_beta   90.00
_cell.angle_gamma   90.00
#
_symmetry.space_group_name_H-M   'P 1'
#
loop_
_entity.id
_entity.type
_entity.pdbx_description
1 polymer ?
#
loop_
_entity_poly.entity_id
_entity_poly.type
_entity_poly.pdbx_seq_one_letter_code
_entity_poly.pdbx_strand_id
1 'polypeptide(L)'
;MTEPALSSQLLGLVAIFIGIFILMLLTAKKEEAEQKTVIIIEEAEDFREVARRNLKNCDRGFTYDSQPPVGLPSTINDVPQDFRVCIEDYDRLASDYQDEARKNDILRSQNANLLEENGRLLYKEMTIDFRQNPRKWRAKT
;
A
#
# COMPACT_ATOMS: atom_id res chain seq x y z
N MET A 1 3.62 -27.67 -67.67
CA MET A 1 3.90 -26.90 -66.44
C MET A 1 4.51 -25.58 -66.90
N THR A 2 3.85 -24.45 -66.66
CA THR A 2 4.33 -23.12 -67.08
C THR A 2 5.26 -22.56 -66.00
N GLU A 3 6.55 -22.51 -66.30
CA GLU A 3 7.55 -21.88 -65.44
C GLU A 3 7.25 -20.37 -65.36
N PRO A 4 7.30 -19.76 -64.16
CA PRO A 4 7.11 -18.32 -64.04
C PRO A 4 8.28 -17.61 -64.72
N ALA A 5 7.98 -16.67 -65.63
CA ALA A 5 8.98 -15.86 -66.29
C ALA A 5 9.81 -15.09 -65.24
N LEU A 6 11.15 -15.07 -65.40
CA LEU A 6 12.11 -14.35 -64.54
C LEU A 6 11.69 -12.91 -64.20
N SER A 7 11.01 -12.24 -65.13
CA SER A 7 10.46 -10.90 -64.95
C SER A 7 9.41 -10.82 -63.84
N SER A 8 8.55 -11.83 -63.71
CA SER A 8 7.51 -11.89 -62.67
C SER A 8 8.10 -12.07 -61.27
N GLN A 9 9.18 -12.86 -61.15
CA GLN A 9 9.90 -13.04 -59.89
C GLN A 9 10.62 -11.76 -59.46
N LEU A 10 11.27 -11.07 -60.42
CA LEU A 10 11.95 -9.81 -60.15
C LEU A 10 10.97 -8.72 -59.69
N LEU A 11 9.80 -8.64 -60.33
CA LEU A 11 8.76 -7.67 -60.01
C LEU A 11 8.13 -7.94 -58.62
N GLY A 12 7.98 -9.22 -58.25
CA GLY A 12 7.58 -9.63 -56.91
C GLY A 12 8.59 -9.21 -55.82
N LEU A 13 9.89 -9.38 -56.07
CA LEU A 13 10.95 -8.95 -55.15
C LEU A 13 10.94 -7.44 -54.92
N VAL A 14 10.80 -6.65 -55.99
CA VAL A 14 10.71 -5.18 -55.90
C VAL A 14 9.47 -4.75 -55.10
N ALA A 15 8.32 -5.40 -55.33
CA ALA A 15 7.10 -5.10 -54.58
C ALA A 15 7.25 -5.37 -53.08
N ILE A 16 7.89 -6.48 -52.70
CA ILE A 16 8.18 -6.80 -51.29
C ILE A 16 9.12 -5.75 -50.69
N PHE A 17 10.15 -5.34 -51.43
CA PHE A 17 11.11 -4.33 -50.97
C PHE A 17 10.44 -2.98 -50.69
N ILE A 18 9.57 -2.53 -51.61
CA ILE A 18 8.79 -1.30 -51.45
C ILE A 18 7.84 -1.42 -50.27
N GLY A 19 7.17 -2.56 -50.09
CA GLY A 19 6.29 -2.80 -48.95
C GLY A 19 7.00 -2.69 -47.60
N ILE A 20 8.17 -3.33 -47.47
CA ILE A 20 9.00 -3.25 -46.26
C ILE A 20 9.50 -1.82 -46.03
N PHE A 21 9.88 -1.10 -47.08
CA PHE A 21 10.35 0.28 -46.99
C PHE A 21 9.26 1.23 -46.48
N ILE A 22 8.02 1.09 -46.97
CA ILE A 22 6.87 1.87 -46.49
C ILE A 22 6.58 1.56 -45.02
N LEU A 23 6.63 0.28 -44.63
CA LEU A 23 6.47 -0.15 -43.23
C LEU A 23 7.50 0.52 -42.30
N MET A 24 8.78 0.54 -42.71
CA MET A 24 9.85 1.19 -41.95
C MET A 24 9.62 2.70 -41.76
N LEU A 25 9.19 3.41 -42.80
CA LEU A 25 8.88 4.84 -42.73
C LEU A 25 7.69 5.13 -41.79
N LEU A 26 6.69 4.25 -41.75
CA LEU A 26 5.54 4.38 -40.85
C LEU A 26 5.94 4.16 -39.39
N THR A 27 6.81 3.19 -39.11
CA THR A 27 7.33 2.95 -37.75
C THR A 27 8.17 4.12 -37.24
N ALA A 28 9.07 4.68 -38.05
CA ALA A 28 9.91 5.81 -37.65
C ALA A 28 9.08 7.06 -37.30
N LYS A 29 8.06 7.37 -38.11
CA LYS A 29 7.15 8.51 -37.83
C LYS A 29 6.32 8.32 -36.56
N LYS A 30 5.95 7.09 -36.24
CA LYS A 30 5.20 6.77 -35.02
C LYS A 30 6.09 6.95 -33.79
N GLU A 31 7.34 6.51 -33.84
CA GLU A 31 8.31 6.68 -32.75
C GLU A 31 8.60 8.17 -32.47
N GLU A 32 8.80 9.00 -33.49
CA GLU A 32 9.00 10.44 -33.31
C GLU A 32 7.76 11.12 -32.68
N ALA A 33 6.56 10.72 -33.10
CA ALA A 33 5.33 11.25 -32.52
C ALA A 33 5.17 10.84 -31.05
N GLU A 34 5.45 9.57 -30.72
CA GLU A 34 5.41 9.07 -29.34
C GLU A 34 6.45 9.78 -28.47
N GLN A 35 7.69 9.91 -28.92
CA GLN A 35 8.75 10.63 -28.20
C GLN A 35 8.38 12.10 -27.97
N LYS A 36 7.87 12.79 -28.99
CA LYS A 36 7.44 14.18 -28.85
C LYS A 36 6.28 14.33 -27.87
N THR A 37 5.33 13.39 -27.85
CA THR A 37 4.24 13.41 -26.86
C THR A 37 4.73 13.10 -25.44
N VAL A 38 5.72 12.22 -25.26
CA VAL A 38 6.31 11.91 -23.96
C VAL A 38 7.05 13.14 -23.40
N ILE A 39 7.83 13.83 -24.23
CA ILE A 39 8.56 15.06 -23.83
C ILE A 39 7.58 16.17 -23.39
N ILE A 40 6.45 16.33 -24.09
CA ILE A 40 5.43 17.34 -23.74
C ILE A 40 4.74 17.01 -22.40
N ILE A 41 4.60 15.73 -22.04
CA ILE A 41 4.01 15.31 -20.75
C ILE A 41 5.00 15.51 -19.59
N GLU A 42 6.31 15.34 -19.82
CA GLU A 42 7.34 15.67 -18.82
C GLU A 42 7.56 17.19 -18.64
N GLU A 43 7.34 18.00 -19.68
CA GLU A 43 7.53 19.46 -19.62
C GLU A 43 6.31 20.23 -19.02
N ALA A 44 5.15 19.58 -18.88
CA ALA A 44 4.05 20.13 -18.10
C ALA A 44 4.44 20.07 -16.61
N GLU A 45 4.53 21.24 -15.94
CA GLU A 45 4.89 21.39 -14.51
C GLU A 45 4.46 20.17 -13.69
N ASP A 46 5.43 19.50 -13.04
CA ASP A 46 5.18 18.32 -12.21
C ASP A 46 3.99 18.62 -11.28
N PHE A 47 2.91 17.87 -11.45
CA PHE A 47 1.65 18.04 -10.70
C PHE A 47 1.91 18.17 -9.21
N ARG A 48 2.96 17.50 -8.72
CA ARG A 48 3.39 17.55 -7.32
C ARG A 48 3.86 18.94 -6.87
N GLU A 49 4.55 19.69 -7.72
CA GLU A 49 4.99 21.05 -7.42
C GLU A 49 3.82 22.02 -7.42
N VAL A 50 2.91 21.88 -8.39
CA VAL A 50 1.66 22.67 -8.46
C VAL A 50 0.80 22.41 -7.24
N ALA A 51 0.61 21.14 -6.87
CA ALA A 51 -0.14 20.75 -5.68
C ALA A 51 0.48 21.31 -4.40
N ARG A 52 1.82 21.27 -4.25
CA ARG A 52 2.52 21.87 -3.10
C ARG A 52 2.37 23.39 -3.04
N ARG A 53 2.54 24.08 -4.17
CA ARG A 53 2.36 25.54 -4.26
C ARG A 53 0.93 25.92 -3.88
N ASN A 54 -0.06 25.19 -4.39
CA ASN A 54 -1.47 25.38 -4.04
C ASN A 54 -1.73 25.08 -2.55
N LEU A 55 -1.20 23.99 -1.98
CA LEU A 55 -1.35 23.69 -0.56
C LEU A 55 -0.69 24.75 0.35
N LYS A 56 0.39 25.38 -0.12
CA LYS A 56 1.10 26.44 0.60
C LYS A 56 0.40 27.80 0.48
N ASN A 57 -0.24 28.06 -0.67
CA ASN A 57 -0.95 29.31 -0.98
C ASN A 57 -2.46 29.25 -0.69
N CYS A 58 -3.01 28.08 -0.33
CA CYS A 58 -4.39 27.95 0.09
C CYS A 58 -4.54 28.69 1.42
N ASP A 59 -5.34 29.75 1.41
CA ASP A 59 -5.63 30.58 2.58
C ASP A 59 -6.15 29.65 3.69
N ARG A 60 -5.30 29.45 4.70
CA ARG A 60 -5.28 28.23 5.52
C ARG A 60 -6.24 28.31 6.70
N GLY A 61 -7.47 28.74 6.44
CA GLY A 61 -8.57 28.60 7.37
C GLY A 61 -9.63 27.73 6.71
N PHE A 62 -9.93 26.58 7.28
CA PHE A 62 -11.22 25.96 7.03
C PHE A 62 -12.29 26.99 7.41
N THR A 63 -13.42 27.04 6.68
CA THR A 63 -14.48 28.04 6.94
C THR A 63 -14.89 28.04 8.42
N TYR A 64 -14.81 26.88 9.07
CA TYR A 64 -15.14 26.70 10.48
C TYR A 64 -14.05 27.09 11.48
N ASP A 65 -12.84 27.42 11.01
CA ASP A 65 -11.76 27.97 11.85
C ASP A 65 -12.03 29.44 12.23
N SER A 66 -12.80 30.16 11.40
CA SER A 66 -13.14 31.58 11.61
C SER A 66 -14.64 31.83 11.83
N GLN A 67 -15.51 30.95 11.34
CA GLN A 67 -16.96 31.08 11.46
C GLN A 67 -17.55 29.81 12.06
N PRO A 68 -18.20 29.84 13.23
CA PRO A 68 -18.79 28.63 13.80
C PRO A 68 -19.86 28.06 12.86
N PRO A 69 -20.00 26.72 12.80
CA PRO A 69 -21.02 26.09 11.97
C PRO A 69 -22.42 26.58 12.37
N VAL A 70 -23.12 27.18 11.43
CA VAL A 70 -24.49 27.69 11.64
C VAL A 70 -25.49 26.56 11.40
N GLY A 71 -26.42 26.34 12.34
CA GLY A 71 -27.46 25.30 12.22
C GLY A 71 -27.10 23.93 12.78
N LEU A 72 -25.88 23.75 13.31
CA LEU A 72 -25.50 22.59 14.12
C LEU A 72 -25.66 22.93 15.61
N PRO A 73 -26.10 21.97 16.44
CA PRO A 73 -26.16 22.16 17.89
C PRO A 73 -24.75 22.41 18.44
N SER A 74 -24.57 23.52 19.15
CA SER A 74 -23.29 23.94 19.74
C SER A 74 -22.85 23.07 20.92
N THR A 75 -23.81 22.49 21.63
CA THR A 75 -23.60 21.71 22.84
C THR A 75 -24.34 20.38 22.73
N ILE A 76 -23.86 19.34 23.41
CA ILE A 76 -24.58 18.06 23.51
C ILE A 76 -26.03 18.26 23.98
N ASN A 77 -26.28 19.26 24.85
CA ASN A 77 -27.61 19.62 25.37
C ASN A 77 -28.57 20.12 24.28
N ASP A 78 -28.03 20.69 23.21
CA ASP A 78 -28.80 21.24 22.09
C ASP A 78 -29.23 20.13 21.10
N VAL A 79 -28.71 18.91 21.26
CA VAL A 79 -29.04 17.73 20.46
C VAL A 79 -30.40 17.16 20.93
N PRO A 80 -31.30 16.74 20.01
CA PRO A 80 -32.55 16.08 20.38
C PRO A 80 -32.32 14.87 21.30
N GLN A 81 -33.23 14.64 22.24
CA GLN A 81 -33.08 13.63 23.28
C GLN A 81 -32.83 12.22 22.73
N ASP A 82 -33.50 11.85 21.64
CA ASP A 82 -33.34 10.54 20.99
C ASP A 82 -31.89 10.28 20.57
N PHE A 83 -31.20 11.30 20.05
CA PHE A 83 -29.80 11.19 19.66
C PHE A 83 -28.86 11.24 20.86
N ARG A 84 -29.21 11.95 21.94
CA ARG A 84 -28.41 11.97 23.17
C ARG A 84 -28.25 10.57 23.75
N VAL A 85 -29.34 9.80 23.81
CA VAL A 85 -29.32 8.40 24.26
C VAL A 85 -28.41 7.55 23.39
N CYS A 86 -28.46 7.73 22.06
CA CYS A 86 -27.56 7.02 21.15
C CYS A 86 -26.10 7.39 21.38
N ILE A 87 -25.78 8.67 21.61
CA ILE A 87 -24.41 9.14 21.85
C ILE A 87 -23.86 8.52 23.15
N GLU A 88 -24.66 8.54 24.23
CA GLU A 88 -24.28 7.94 25.51
C GLU A 88 -24.04 6.43 25.39
N ASP A 89 -24.86 5.72 24.59
CA ASP A 89 -24.69 4.29 24.34
C ASP A 89 -23.40 4.00 23.55
N TYR A 90 -23.09 4.80 22.53
CA TYR A 90 -21.83 4.69 21.79
C TYR A 90 -20.60 5.01 22.65
N ASP A 91 -20.67 6.03 23.50
CA ASP A 91 -19.57 6.39 24.42
C ASP A 91 -19.30 5.27 25.43
N ARG A 92 -20.37 4.62 25.91
CA ARG A 92 -20.26 3.42 26.76
C ARG A 92 -19.63 2.26 26.01
N LEU A 93 -20.10 1.97 24.80
CA LEU A 93 -19.56 0.88 23.98
C LEU A 93 -18.07 1.10 23.66
N ALA A 94 -17.68 2.33 23.34
CA ALA A 94 -16.28 2.69 23.09
C ALA A 94 -15.42 2.46 24.34
N SER A 95 -15.94 2.82 25.52
CA SER A 95 -15.26 2.60 26.80
C SER A 95 -15.09 1.11 27.11
N ASP A 96 -16.15 0.30 26.91
CA ASP A 96 -16.11 -1.15 27.11
C ASP A 96 -15.05 -1.82 26.20
N TYR A 97 -14.95 -1.41 24.94
CA TYR A 97 -13.92 -1.91 24.02
C TYR A 97 -12.50 -1.51 24.44
N GLN A 98 -12.31 -0.29 24.95
CA GLN A 98 -11.00 0.15 25.44
C GLN A 98 -10.56 -0.66 26.66
N ASP A 99 -11.48 -0.94 27.58
CA ASP A 99 -11.20 -1.76 28.75
C ASP A 99 -10.89 -3.21 28.37
N GLU A 100 -11.60 -3.76 27.40
CA GLU A 100 -11.33 -5.12 26.91
C GLU A 100 -9.98 -5.22 26.19
N ALA A 101 -9.62 -4.21 25.40
CA ALA A 101 -8.29 -4.11 24.79
C ALA A 101 -7.19 -4.07 25.87
N ARG A 102 -7.37 -3.24 26.91
CA ARG A 102 -6.44 -3.14 28.04
C ARG A 102 -6.25 -4.48 28.76
N LYS A 103 -7.35 -5.20 29.03
CA LYS A 103 -7.28 -6.54 29.63
C LYS A 103 -6.54 -7.53 28.73
N ASN A 104 -6.78 -7.49 27.42
CA ASN A 104 -6.10 -8.37 26.46
C ASN A 104 -4.59 -8.13 26.46
N ASP A 105 -4.16 -6.87 26.48
CA ASP A 105 -2.75 -6.50 26.54
C ASP A 105 -2.08 -6.99 27.84
N ILE A 106 -2.79 -6.86 28.98
CA ILE A 106 -2.32 -7.43 30.25
C ILE A 106 -2.17 -8.95 30.14
N LEU A 107 -3.16 -9.66 29.61
CA LEU A 107 -3.10 -11.12 29.46
C LEU A 107 -1.99 -11.56 28.51
N ARG A 108 -1.76 -10.82 27.41
CA ARG A 108 -0.64 -11.07 26.49
C ARG A 108 0.70 -10.94 27.21
N SER A 109 0.88 -9.88 28.01
CA SER A 109 2.11 -9.67 28.77
C SER A 109 2.34 -10.78 29.80
N GLN A 110 1.29 -11.23 30.50
CA GLN A 110 1.37 -12.34 31.46
C GLN A 110 1.73 -13.65 30.78
N ASN A 111 1.09 -13.97 29.65
CA ASN A 111 1.40 -15.18 28.89
C ASN A 111 2.83 -15.20 28.35
N ALA A 112 3.34 -14.04 27.89
CA ALA A 112 4.74 -13.92 27.46
C ALA A 112 5.71 -14.22 28.61
N ASN A 113 5.47 -13.63 29.80
CA ASN A 113 6.28 -13.87 30.99
C ASN A 113 6.24 -15.35 31.42
N LEU A 114 5.05 -15.97 31.43
CA LEU A 114 4.90 -17.39 31.76
C LEU A 114 5.67 -18.29 30.78
N LEU A 115 5.65 -17.96 29.49
CA LEU A 115 6.35 -18.72 28.47
C LEU A 115 7.88 -18.63 28.64
N GLU A 116 8.39 -17.45 28.99
CA GLU A 116 9.81 -17.25 29.32
C GLU A 116 10.22 -18.03 30.58
N GLU A 117 9.43 -17.94 31.66
CA GLU A 117 9.70 -18.65 32.91
C GLU A 117 9.70 -20.17 32.70
N ASN A 118 8.72 -20.69 31.96
CA ASN A 118 8.65 -22.12 31.61
C ASN A 118 9.87 -22.57 30.81
N GLY A 119 10.30 -21.78 29.82
CA GLY A 119 11.53 -22.06 29.06
C GLY A 119 12.77 -22.09 29.95
N ARG A 120 12.89 -21.13 30.87
CA ARG A 120 14.01 -21.08 31.83
C ARG A 120 14.01 -22.28 32.78
N LEU A 121 12.85 -22.68 33.27
CA LEU A 121 12.69 -23.85 34.15
C LEU A 121 13.06 -25.14 33.42
N LEU A 122 12.58 -25.32 32.19
CA LEU A 122 12.90 -26.48 31.36
C LEU A 122 14.41 -26.58 31.09
N TYR A 123 15.07 -25.47 30.77
CA TYR A 123 16.53 -25.44 30.59
C TYR A 123 17.27 -25.84 31.87
N LYS A 124 16.82 -25.34 33.02
CA LYS A 124 17.40 -25.68 34.33
C LYS A 124 17.22 -27.17 34.63
N GLU A 125 16.04 -27.72 34.39
CA GLU A 125 15.73 -29.14 34.57
C GLU A 125 16.62 -30.02 33.68
N MET A 126 16.65 -29.75 32.37
CA MET A 126 17.53 -30.45 31.43
C MET A 126 19.01 -30.39 31.84
N THR A 127 19.47 -29.24 32.34
CA THR A 127 20.85 -29.09 32.83
C THR A 127 21.12 -29.93 34.07
N ILE A 128 20.15 -30.01 35.00
CA ILE A 128 20.25 -30.85 36.20
C ILE A 128 20.28 -32.33 35.80
N ASP A 129 19.39 -32.76 34.90
CA ASP A 129 19.33 -34.15 34.41
C ASP A 129 20.60 -34.56 33.65
N PHE A 130 21.14 -33.66 32.82
CA PHE A 130 22.42 -33.85 32.15
C PHE A 130 23.56 -34.05 33.15
N ARG A 131 23.59 -33.27 34.24
CA ARG A 131 24.58 -33.42 35.32
C ARG A 131 24.40 -34.70 36.11
N GLN A 132 23.18 -35.16 36.33
CA GLN A 132 22.91 -36.40 37.05
C GLN A 132 23.34 -37.64 36.26
N ASN A 133 23.30 -37.61 34.92
CA ASN A 133 23.71 -38.76 34.10
C ASN A 133 24.53 -38.39 32.85
N PRO A 134 25.77 -37.91 33.03
CA PRO A 134 26.61 -37.42 31.92
C PRO A 134 27.02 -38.52 30.93
N ARG A 135 26.98 -39.80 31.35
CA ARG A 135 27.31 -40.95 30.48
C ARG A 135 26.21 -41.25 29.46
N LYS A 136 24.94 -41.02 29.82
CA LYS A 136 23.78 -41.30 28.95
C LYS A 136 23.67 -40.30 27.80
N TRP A 137 24.10 -39.06 28.03
CA TRP A 137 24.01 -37.96 27.07
C TRP A 137 25.31 -37.64 26.33
N ARG A 138 26.44 -38.30 26.65
CA ARG A 138 27.71 -38.21 25.91
C ARG A 138 27.77 -39.01 24.61
N ALA A 139 26.66 -39.60 24.16
CA ALA A 139 26.64 -40.49 23.00
C ALA A 139 26.33 -39.74 21.68
N LYS A 140 27.35 -39.08 21.11
CA LYS A 140 27.62 -38.88 19.67
C LYS A 140 28.53 -37.66 19.47
N THR A 141 29.83 -37.91 19.47
CA THR A 141 30.86 -37.16 18.74
C THR A 141 31.67 -38.21 18.01
#